data_AF-D0LP40-F1
#
_entry.id   AF-D0LP40-F1
#
_cell.length_a   1.000
_cell.length_b   1.000
_cell.length_c   1.000
_cell.angle_alpha   90.00
_cell.angle_beta   90.00
_cell.angle_gamma   90.00
#
_symmetry.space_group_name_H-M   'P 1'
#
loop_
_entity.id
_entity.type
_entity.pdbx_description
1 polymer ?
#
loop_
_entity_poly.entity_id
_entity_poly.type
_entity_poly.pdbx_seq_one_letter_code
_entity_poly.pdbx_strand_id
1 'polypeptide(L)'
;MLDWAGCMLRRFVIALSALVVLAAGCGSGASSSPAQRPVGERHAEGGGKGKGSSAAEGSGAGTGGAAGHGAWSGDGEGMALPLEGVACSEQPCTYHAGLDAYFLCLNGAAGRCFHFGRSCEPSGGCMFDAANGSYRSCEQASAGRCERFGAACEPPQACMFDPAAGLYRACEASQGGKCTAYGELCGPL
;
A
#
# COMPACT_ATOMS: atom_id res chain seq x y z
N MET A 1 -25.00 -8.55 -22.47
CA MET A 1 -24.10 -7.49 -22.98
C MET A 1 -24.58 -6.11 -22.51
N LEU A 2 -24.64 -5.82 -21.20
CA LEU A 2 -25.15 -4.53 -20.68
C LEU A 2 -24.51 -4.08 -19.34
N ASP A 3 -23.38 -4.66 -18.91
CA ASP A 3 -22.86 -4.46 -17.54
C ASP A 3 -21.56 -3.63 -17.43
N TRP A 4 -21.14 -2.95 -18.50
CA TRP A 4 -19.98 -2.06 -18.45
C TRP A 4 -20.29 -0.65 -17.90
N ALA A 5 -21.56 -0.25 -17.86
CA ALA A 5 -21.95 1.11 -17.51
C ALA A 5 -21.99 1.39 -15.99
N GLY A 6 -22.15 0.37 -15.15
CA GLY A 6 -22.32 0.54 -13.69
C GLY A 6 -21.04 0.96 -12.94
N CYS A 7 -19.88 0.38 -13.29
CA CYS A 7 -18.60 0.68 -12.62
C CYS A 7 -17.99 2.03 -13.02
N MET A 8 -18.24 2.51 -14.24
CA MET A 8 -17.77 3.83 -14.69
C MET A 8 -18.61 4.97 -14.10
N LEU A 9 -19.91 4.75 -13.84
CA LEU A 9 -20.81 5.83 -13.44
C LEU A 9 -20.56 6.34 -12.00
N ARG A 10 -20.00 5.51 -11.11
CA ARG A 10 -19.66 5.94 -9.74
C ARG A 10 -18.38 6.76 -9.65
N ARG A 11 -17.43 6.58 -10.59
CA ARG A 11 -16.22 7.42 -10.70
C ARG A 11 -16.49 8.76 -11.38
N PHE A 12 -17.50 8.82 -12.26
CA PHE A 12 -17.88 10.08 -12.93
C PHE A 12 -18.67 11.05 -12.05
N VAL A 13 -19.42 10.58 -11.04
CA VAL A 13 -20.24 11.47 -10.18
C VAL A 13 -19.39 12.28 -9.19
N ILE A 14 -18.20 11.81 -8.79
CA ILE A 14 -17.32 12.55 -7.86
C ILE A 14 -16.53 13.65 -8.59
N ALA A 15 -16.30 13.53 -9.90
CA ALA A 15 -15.54 14.51 -10.68
C ALA A 15 -16.34 15.77 -11.07
N LEU A 16 -17.68 15.77 -10.94
CA LEU A 16 -18.53 16.88 -11.38
C LEU A 16 -18.94 17.87 -10.27
N SER A 17 -18.48 17.68 -9.03
CA SER A 17 -18.83 18.57 -7.90
C SER A 17 -17.77 19.63 -7.59
N ALA A 18 -16.59 19.61 -8.24
CA ALA A 18 -15.48 20.50 -7.92
C ALA A 18 -15.41 21.76 -8.81
N LEU A 19 -16.54 22.26 -9.31
CA LEU A 19 -16.55 23.41 -10.22
C LEU A 19 -17.62 24.46 -9.89
N VAL A 20 -17.77 24.86 -8.63
CA VAL A 20 -18.30 26.18 -8.25
C VAL A 20 -17.73 26.56 -6.89
N VAL A 21 -16.69 27.41 -6.84
CA VAL A 21 -16.62 28.63 -5.99
C VAL A 21 -15.51 29.52 -6.59
N LEU A 22 -15.92 30.44 -7.47
CA LEU A 22 -15.17 31.63 -7.84
C LEU A 22 -15.87 32.80 -7.14
N ALA A 23 -15.24 33.42 -6.14
CA ALA A 23 -15.48 34.82 -5.79
C ALA A 23 -14.43 35.38 -4.81
N ALA A 24 -13.71 36.38 -5.30
CA ALA A 24 -13.27 37.59 -4.60
C ALA A 24 -12.40 37.48 -3.34
N GLY A 25 -11.11 37.78 -3.51
CA GLY A 25 -10.21 38.10 -2.41
C GLY A 25 -8.95 38.81 -2.89
N CYS A 26 -9.11 39.99 -3.51
CA CYS A 26 -8.00 40.91 -3.76
C CYS A 26 -7.57 41.49 -2.41
N GLY A 27 -6.40 41.11 -1.91
CA GLY A 27 -5.86 41.56 -0.63
C GLY A 27 -4.36 41.82 -0.75
N SER A 28 -4.01 42.99 -1.29
CA SER A 28 -2.66 43.54 -1.21
C SER A 28 -2.34 43.87 0.25
N GLY A 29 -1.37 43.14 0.84
CA GLY A 29 -0.86 43.41 2.18
C GLY A 29 0.65 43.29 2.19
N ALA A 30 1.32 44.43 2.21
CA ALA A 30 2.76 44.58 2.26
C ALA A 30 3.37 44.17 3.61
N SER A 31 4.71 44.05 3.61
CA SER A 31 5.59 44.24 4.76
C SER A 31 5.71 43.05 5.72
N SER A 32 6.86 42.65 6.26
CA SER A 32 8.26 43.09 6.18
C SER A 32 9.10 41.96 6.76
N SER A 33 10.29 41.72 6.20
CA SER A 33 11.32 40.91 6.85
C SER A 33 11.79 41.57 8.15
N PRO A 34 12.14 40.78 9.17
CA PRO A 34 13.47 40.98 9.73
C PRO A 34 14.27 39.67 9.84
N ALA A 35 15.55 39.82 9.49
CA ALA A 35 16.61 38.87 9.74
C ALA A 35 16.95 38.78 11.24
N GLN A 36 17.06 37.57 11.78
CA GLN A 36 17.94 37.23 12.92
C GLN A 36 18.42 35.78 12.71
N ARG A 37 19.68 35.49 12.35
CA ARG A 37 20.94 35.39 13.15
C ARG A 37 21.09 34.07 13.96
N PRO A 38 22.31 33.64 14.34
CA PRO A 38 22.88 32.35 13.92
C PRO A 38 23.12 31.33 15.06
N VAL A 39 23.51 30.12 14.64
CA VAL A 39 24.45 29.17 15.29
C VAL A 39 24.17 28.77 16.74
N GLY A 40 23.67 27.55 16.90
CA GLY A 40 23.66 26.79 18.14
C GLY A 40 24.19 25.37 17.89
N GLU A 41 25.51 25.26 17.92
CA GLU A 41 26.28 24.03 17.93
C GLU A 41 25.99 23.25 19.22
N ARG A 42 25.52 22.01 19.12
CA ARG A 42 25.64 21.02 20.21
C ARG A 42 26.02 19.66 19.66
N HIS A 43 27.26 19.30 19.96
CA HIS A 43 27.79 17.95 19.95
C HIS A 43 26.90 16.99 20.76
N ALA A 44 26.70 15.80 20.19
CA ALA A 44 26.53 14.58 20.96
C ALA A 44 27.19 13.44 20.17
N GLU A 45 28.48 13.25 20.39
CA GLU A 45 29.16 12.00 20.11
C GLU A 45 28.55 10.91 21.01
N GLY A 46 27.92 9.91 20.39
CA GLY A 46 27.38 8.73 21.05
C GLY A 46 27.82 7.49 20.30
N GLY A 47 29.09 7.13 20.44
CA GLY A 47 29.65 5.89 19.89
C GLY A 47 29.13 4.66 20.62
N GLY A 48 28.30 3.86 19.96
CA GLY A 48 27.85 2.55 20.42
C GLY A 48 28.25 1.45 19.44
N LYS A 49 29.45 0.87 19.62
CA LYS A 49 29.87 -0.36 18.91
C LYS A 49 29.16 -1.56 19.53
N GLY A 50 28.04 -1.97 18.95
CA GLY A 50 27.41 -3.27 19.20
C GLY A 50 27.90 -4.32 18.20
N LYS A 51 28.93 -5.09 18.55
CA LYS A 51 29.26 -6.36 17.89
C LYS A 51 28.28 -7.42 18.40
N GLY A 52 27.45 -7.95 17.51
CA GLY A 52 26.59 -9.10 17.77
C GLY A 52 26.63 -10.07 16.61
N SER A 53 27.64 -10.95 16.62
CA SER A 53 27.67 -12.15 15.79
C SER A 53 26.65 -13.15 16.32
N SER A 54 25.89 -13.80 15.44
CA SER A 54 25.63 -15.25 15.47
C SER A 54 24.90 -15.69 14.22
N ALA A 55 25.53 -16.63 13.52
CA ALA A 55 24.99 -17.39 12.42
C ALA A 55 23.81 -18.25 12.88
N ALA A 56 22.84 -18.45 11.98
CA ALA A 56 21.96 -19.61 12.00
C ALA A 56 21.78 -20.09 10.55
N GLU A 57 22.70 -20.94 10.12
CA GLU A 57 22.51 -21.82 8.97
C GLU A 57 21.46 -22.87 9.34
N GLY A 58 20.27 -22.73 8.77
CA GLY A 58 19.19 -23.71 8.85
C GLY A 58 19.01 -24.38 7.49
N SER A 59 19.91 -25.30 7.13
CA SER A 59 19.75 -26.20 5.99
C SER A 59 18.68 -27.25 6.29
N GLY A 60 17.43 -26.94 5.95
CA GLY A 60 16.31 -27.88 5.97
C GLY A 60 16.01 -28.41 4.57
N ALA A 61 16.68 -29.49 4.17
CA ALA A 61 16.30 -30.28 3.00
C ALA A 61 15.07 -31.13 3.36
N GLY A 62 13.87 -30.65 3.01
CA GLY A 62 12.62 -31.40 3.09
C GLY A 62 12.34 -32.11 1.78
N THR A 63 12.73 -33.38 1.68
CA THR A 63 12.28 -34.31 0.63
C THR A 63 10.94 -34.94 1.01
N GLY A 64 10.00 -34.94 0.07
CA GLY A 64 8.95 -35.98 -0.01
C GLY A 64 7.64 -35.68 0.71
N GLY A 65 6.60 -35.39 -0.09
CA GLY A 65 5.20 -35.41 0.33
C GLY A 65 4.32 -35.61 -0.89
N ALA A 66 4.12 -36.87 -1.26
CA ALA A 66 3.28 -37.29 -2.37
C ALA A 66 1.81 -36.91 -2.13
N ALA A 67 1.11 -36.69 -3.25
CA ALA A 67 -0.30 -36.39 -3.33
C ALA A 67 -1.17 -37.40 -2.55
N GLY A 68 -1.89 -36.91 -1.54
CA GLY A 68 -3.01 -37.60 -0.93
C GLY A 68 -4.31 -37.09 -1.54
N HIS A 69 -4.85 -37.80 -2.53
CA HIS A 69 -6.20 -37.57 -3.04
C HIS A 69 -7.19 -38.24 -2.07
N GLY A 70 -7.65 -37.48 -1.07
CA GLY A 70 -8.76 -37.91 -0.22
C GLY A 70 -10.07 -37.82 -1.01
N ALA A 71 -10.63 -38.97 -1.38
CA ALA A 71 -11.99 -39.08 -1.87
C ALA A 71 -12.96 -38.77 -0.72
N TRP A 72 -13.58 -37.58 -0.76
CA TRP A 72 -14.71 -37.28 0.11
C TRP A 72 -15.99 -37.79 -0.58
N SER A 73 -16.73 -38.66 0.10
CA SER A 73 -18.10 -39.00 -0.27
C SER A 73 -18.97 -38.47 0.85
N GLY A 74 -19.36 -37.21 0.70
CA GLY A 74 -20.32 -36.55 1.57
C GLY A 74 -21.49 -36.08 0.72
N ASP A 75 -22.58 -36.87 0.72
CA ASP A 75 -23.91 -36.42 0.32
C ASP A 75 -24.41 -35.40 1.35
N GLY A 76 -23.92 -34.16 1.22
CA GLY A 76 -24.26 -33.03 2.07
C GLY A 76 -24.83 -31.90 1.24
N GLU A 77 -26.05 -31.51 1.57
CA GLU A 77 -26.89 -30.50 0.93
C GLU A 77 -26.14 -29.29 0.37
N GLY A 78 -26.22 -29.13 -0.96
CA GLY A 78 -26.26 -27.86 -1.68
C GLY A 78 -25.32 -26.75 -1.23
N MET A 79 -24.01 -26.96 -1.33
CA MET A 79 -23.07 -25.84 -1.44
C MET A 79 -23.48 -25.00 -2.64
N ALA A 80 -24.02 -23.80 -2.40
CA ALA A 80 -24.31 -22.82 -3.43
C ALA A 80 -23.01 -22.57 -4.20
N LEU A 81 -22.97 -23.04 -5.45
CA LEU A 81 -21.88 -22.75 -6.38
C LEU A 81 -21.69 -21.22 -6.41
N PRO A 82 -20.46 -20.72 -6.35
CA PRO A 82 -20.22 -19.29 -6.51
C PRO A 82 -20.87 -18.85 -7.82
N LEU A 83 -21.76 -17.85 -7.73
CA LEU A 83 -22.47 -17.31 -8.89
C LEU A 83 -21.45 -17.00 -10.00
N GLU A 84 -21.55 -17.72 -11.13
CA GLU A 84 -20.91 -17.32 -12.38
C GLU A 84 -21.45 -15.94 -12.75
N GLY A 85 -20.64 -14.89 -12.61
CA GLY A 85 -21.12 -13.57 -13.02
C GLY A 85 -20.27 -12.35 -12.68
N VAL A 86 -19.32 -12.40 -11.75
CA VAL A 86 -18.51 -11.23 -11.42
C VAL A 86 -17.07 -11.63 -11.05
N ALA A 87 -16.25 -11.97 -12.05
CA ALA A 87 -14.79 -11.97 -11.89
C ALA A 87 -14.27 -10.52 -11.90
N CYS A 88 -14.77 -9.67 -10.99
CA CYS A 88 -14.20 -8.35 -10.75
C CYS A 88 -13.18 -8.46 -9.63
N SER A 89 -11.99 -8.98 -9.91
CA SER A 89 -10.91 -8.90 -8.94
C SER A 89 -9.58 -8.96 -9.67
N GLU A 90 -9.11 -7.80 -10.15
CA GLU A 90 -7.66 -7.62 -10.18
C GLU A 90 -7.18 -7.92 -8.77
N GLN A 91 -6.39 -8.97 -8.63
CA GLN A 91 -5.84 -9.34 -7.33
C GLN A 91 -4.96 -8.17 -6.86
N PRO A 92 -5.32 -7.52 -5.75
CA PRO A 92 -4.55 -6.41 -5.22
C PRO A 92 -3.07 -6.76 -5.02
N CYS A 93 -2.22 -5.81 -5.42
CA CYS A 93 -0.78 -5.89 -5.25
C CYS A 93 -0.40 -5.20 -3.94
N THR A 94 0.05 -5.99 -2.96
CA THR A 94 0.15 -5.58 -1.56
C THR A 94 1.61 -5.63 -1.08
N TYR A 95 2.01 -4.62 -0.32
CA TYR A 95 3.33 -4.45 0.24
C TYR A 95 3.55 -5.39 1.42
N HIS A 96 4.70 -6.07 1.43
CA HIS A 96 5.12 -6.98 2.48
C HIS A 96 6.29 -6.35 3.26
N ALA A 97 6.02 -5.78 4.44
CA ALA A 97 7.01 -5.05 5.22
C ALA A 97 8.27 -5.85 5.58
N GLY A 98 8.15 -7.16 5.83
CA GLY A 98 9.31 -8.01 6.16
C GLY A 98 10.24 -8.31 4.97
N LEU A 99 9.77 -8.10 3.73
CA LEU A 99 10.54 -8.38 2.50
C LEU A 99 10.84 -7.12 1.71
N ASP A 100 10.27 -5.97 2.13
CA ASP A 100 10.34 -4.69 1.42
C ASP A 100 10.05 -4.85 -0.08
N ALA A 101 8.92 -5.50 -0.39
CA ALA A 101 8.52 -5.85 -1.75
C ALA A 101 7.00 -6.06 -1.84
N TYR A 102 6.48 -5.98 -3.05
CA TYR A 102 5.07 -6.13 -3.39
C TYR A 102 4.78 -7.51 -3.98
N PHE A 103 3.66 -8.10 -3.54
CA PHE A 103 3.20 -9.42 -3.97
C PHE A 103 1.68 -9.40 -4.16
N LEU A 104 1.19 -10.27 -5.05
CA LEU A 104 -0.25 -10.46 -5.21
C LEU A 104 -0.82 -10.97 -3.89
N CYS A 105 -1.86 -10.32 -3.38
CA CYS A 105 -2.60 -10.92 -2.28
C CYS A 105 -3.65 -11.87 -2.81
N LEU A 106 -3.53 -13.12 -2.39
CA LEU A 106 -4.47 -14.18 -2.74
C LEU A 106 -5.55 -14.33 -1.66
N ASN A 107 -5.23 -13.93 -0.43
CA ASN A 107 -6.19 -13.91 0.69
C ASN A 107 -5.76 -12.90 1.75
N GLY A 108 -6.65 -11.94 2.03
CA GLY A 108 -6.43 -10.88 3.00
C GLY A 108 -7.70 -10.56 3.78
N ALA A 109 -7.53 -10.07 5.00
CA ALA A 109 -8.61 -9.54 5.82
C ALA A 109 -8.05 -8.51 6.81
N ALA A 110 -8.92 -7.61 7.28
CA ALA A 110 -8.58 -6.61 8.31
C ALA A 110 -7.30 -5.80 7.97
N GLY A 111 -7.20 -5.31 6.73
CA GLY A 111 -6.06 -4.50 6.29
C GLY A 111 -4.73 -5.25 6.19
N ARG A 112 -4.72 -6.59 6.10
CA ARG A 112 -3.49 -7.37 5.88
C ARG A 112 -3.70 -8.51 4.92
N CYS A 113 -2.62 -8.88 4.25
CA CYS A 113 -2.55 -10.08 3.43
C CYS A 113 -1.94 -11.23 4.25
N PHE A 114 -2.53 -12.42 4.16
CA PHE A 114 -2.03 -13.63 4.83
C PHE A 114 -1.47 -14.65 3.84
N HIS A 115 -1.94 -14.63 2.59
CA HIS A 115 -1.45 -15.50 1.54
C HIS A 115 -0.94 -14.68 0.35
N PHE A 116 0.37 -14.62 0.22
CA PHE A 116 1.06 -13.91 -0.84
C PHE A 116 1.36 -14.84 -2.01
N GLY A 117 1.12 -14.36 -3.23
CA GLY A 117 1.47 -15.02 -4.48
C GLY A 117 2.82 -14.54 -5.03
N ARG A 118 2.92 -14.45 -6.35
CA ARG A 118 4.10 -13.92 -7.04
C ARG A 118 4.30 -12.42 -6.76
N SER A 119 5.53 -11.94 -6.96
CA SER A 119 5.81 -10.50 -6.97
C SER A 119 4.97 -9.77 -8.01
N CYS A 120 4.58 -8.54 -7.71
CA CYS A 120 3.79 -7.70 -8.61
C CYS A 120 4.18 -6.23 -8.49
N GLU A 121 3.70 -5.42 -9.42
CA GLU A 121 3.80 -3.96 -9.36
C GLU A 121 2.39 -3.38 -9.15
N PRO A 122 2.19 -2.46 -8.20
CA PRO A 122 0.89 -1.84 -8.00
C PRO A 122 0.49 -0.96 -9.19
N SER A 123 -0.81 -0.96 -9.53
CA SER A 123 -1.35 -0.13 -10.59
C SER A 123 -1.03 1.36 -10.36
N GLY A 124 -0.53 2.03 -11.39
CA GLY A 124 -0.12 3.44 -11.31
C GLY A 124 1.29 3.68 -10.79
N GLY A 125 2.06 2.62 -10.51
CA GLY A 125 3.48 2.72 -10.17
C GLY A 125 3.78 3.43 -8.85
N CYS A 126 2.79 3.65 -7.99
CA CYS A 126 2.96 4.31 -6.71
C CYS A 126 3.32 3.27 -5.64
N MET A 127 4.59 3.22 -5.23
CA MET A 127 5.14 2.20 -4.34
C MET A 127 5.58 2.82 -3.01
N PHE A 128 5.45 2.05 -1.92
CA PHE A 128 5.89 2.45 -0.59
C PHE A 128 7.41 2.34 -0.50
N ASP A 129 8.05 3.45 -0.15
CA ASP A 129 9.48 3.57 0.14
C ASP A 129 9.66 3.37 1.65
N ALA A 130 10.11 2.18 2.05
CA ALA A 130 10.27 1.81 3.45
C ALA A 130 11.32 2.66 4.18
N ALA A 131 12.34 3.16 3.47
CA ALA A 131 13.38 4.00 4.04
C ALA A 131 12.83 5.38 4.45
N ASN A 132 11.90 5.92 3.67
CA ASN A 132 11.27 7.22 3.94
C ASN A 132 9.91 7.12 4.64
N GLY A 133 9.30 5.93 4.66
CA GLY A 133 7.96 5.70 5.19
C GLY A 133 6.89 6.47 4.40
N SER A 134 7.01 6.51 3.08
CA SER A 134 6.12 7.29 2.18
C SER A 134 5.94 6.60 0.83
N TYR A 135 4.81 6.84 0.19
CA TYR A 135 4.55 6.43 -1.18
C TYR A 135 5.21 7.38 -2.19
N ARG A 136 5.87 6.79 -3.19
CA ARG A 136 6.60 7.49 -4.24
C ARG A 136 6.43 6.79 -5.57
N SER A 137 6.47 7.56 -6.66
CA SER A 137 6.39 7.00 -8.00
C SER A 137 7.61 6.12 -8.23
N CYS A 138 7.41 4.93 -8.77
CA CYS A 138 8.49 4.05 -9.15
C CYS A 138 8.83 4.23 -10.62
N GLU A 139 10.09 4.55 -10.90
CA GLU A 139 10.56 4.70 -12.29
C GLU A 139 11.16 3.40 -12.83
N GLN A 140 11.57 2.50 -11.94
CA GLN A 140 12.13 1.20 -12.29
C GLN A 140 11.75 0.17 -11.23
N ALA A 141 10.77 -0.67 -11.55
CA ALA A 141 10.34 -1.77 -10.68
C ALA A 141 11.02 -3.09 -11.10
N SER A 142 11.37 -3.92 -10.12
CA SER A 142 11.94 -5.25 -10.33
C SER A 142 11.55 -6.18 -9.19
N ALA A 143 11.00 -7.35 -9.50
CA ALA A 143 10.61 -8.37 -8.51
C ALA A 143 9.75 -7.81 -7.35
N GLY A 144 8.85 -6.86 -7.65
CA GLY A 144 7.99 -6.22 -6.67
C GLY A 144 8.66 -5.15 -5.81
N ARG A 145 9.91 -4.78 -6.12
CA ARG A 145 10.62 -3.68 -5.48
C ARG A 145 10.76 -2.50 -6.42
N CYS A 146 10.95 -1.33 -5.84
CA CYS A 146 11.34 -0.16 -6.61
C CYS A 146 12.85 0.08 -6.49
N GLU A 147 13.54 0.04 -7.61
CA GLU A 147 14.99 0.30 -7.68
C GLU A 147 15.28 1.81 -7.76
N ARG A 148 14.32 2.61 -8.24
CA ARG A 148 14.45 4.06 -8.36
C ARG A 148 13.14 4.79 -8.08
N PHE A 149 13.09 5.46 -6.93
CA PHE A 149 11.96 6.28 -6.51
C PHE A 149 12.04 7.71 -7.04
N GLY A 150 10.92 8.20 -7.57
CA GLY A 150 10.71 9.55 -8.07
C GLY A 150 9.94 10.44 -7.08
N ALA A 151 8.98 11.23 -7.56
CA ALA A 151 8.22 12.15 -6.73
C ALA A 151 7.28 11.42 -5.75
N ALA A 152 6.83 12.12 -4.70
CA ALA A 152 5.76 11.62 -3.85
C ALA A 152 4.48 11.40 -4.67
N CYS A 153 3.73 10.35 -4.35
CA CYS A 153 2.48 10.02 -5.03
C CYS A 153 1.45 9.48 -4.03
N GLU A 154 0.20 9.41 -4.49
CA GLU A 154 -0.90 8.79 -3.74
C GLU A 154 -1.41 7.55 -4.49
N PRO A 155 -1.59 6.41 -3.81
CA PRO A 155 -2.16 5.23 -4.45
C PRO A 155 -3.64 5.47 -4.81
N PRO A 156 -4.12 4.93 -5.95
CA PRO A 156 -5.46 5.25 -6.48
C PRO A 156 -6.64 4.77 -5.62
N GLN A 157 -6.40 3.91 -4.62
CA GLN A 157 -7.43 3.24 -3.83
C GLN A 157 -7.69 3.95 -2.49
N ALA A 158 -7.03 5.08 -2.19
CA ALA A 158 -7.01 5.75 -0.88
C ALA A 158 -6.64 4.83 0.31
N CYS A 159 -6.18 3.61 0.06
CA CYS A 159 -5.68 2.67 1.05
C CYS A 159 -4.16 2.74 1.12
N MET A 160 -3.64 3.12 2.28
CA MET A 160 -2.21 3.28 2.51
C MET A 160 -1.74 2.37 3.63
N PHE A 161 -0.53 1.84 3.49
CA PHE A 161 0.14 1.08 4.52
C PHE A 161 0.50 1.99 5.70
N ASP A 162 0.08 1.60 6.90
CA ASP A 162 0.46 2.19 8.18
C ASP A 162 1.67 1.41 8.72
N PRO A 163 2.89 1.96 8.62
CA PRO A 163 4.10 1.25 9.06
C PRO A 163 4.18 1.08 10.58
N ALA A 164 3.43 1.86 11.37
CA ALA A 164 3.39 1.72 12.82
C ALA A 164 2.52 0.53 13.23
N ALA A 165 1.39 0.32 12.53
CA ALA A 165 0.47 -0.78 12.79
C ALA A 165 0.79 -2.06 11.99
N GLY A 166 1.51 -1.94 10.88
CA GLY A 166 1.70 -3.03 9.92
C GLY A 166 0.41 -3.42 9.19
N LEU A 167 -0.48 -2.45 8.94
CA LEU A 167 -1.82 -2.66 8.40
C LEU A 167 -2.14 -1.63 7.31
N TYR A 168 -2.97 -1.98 6.35
CA TYR A 168 -3.56 -1.03 5.42
C TYR A 168 -4.83 -0.41 6.01
N ARG A 169 -4.88 0.91 5.93
CA ARG A 169 -5.99 1.71 6.43
C ARG A 169 -6.39 2.74 5.38
N ALA A 170 -7.64 3.16 5.42
CA ALA A 170 -8.11 4.28 4.62
C ALA A 170 -7.30 5.52 5.02
N CYS A 171 -6.84 6.26 4.03
CA CYS A 171 -6.16 7.52 4.23
C CYS A 171 -7.13 8.68 4.02
N GLU A 172 -7.44 9.39 5.10
CA GLU A 172 -8.39 10.51 5.09
C GLU A 172 -7.71 11.82 4.70
N ALA A 173 -6.40 11.91 4.93
CA ALA A 173 -5.56 13.03 4.51
C ALA A 173 -4.16 12.55 4.18
N SER A 174 -3.64 12.96 3.01
CA SER A 174 -2.30 12.64 2.56
C SER A 174 -1.46 13.92 2.42
N GLN A 175 -0.15 13.82 2.70
CA GLN A 175 0.80 14.88 2.41
C GLN A 175 2.16 14.28 2.08
N GLY A 176 2.71 14.62 0.91
CA GLY A 176 4.03 14.14 0.48
C GLY A 176 4.12 12.61 0.41
N GLY A 177 3.04 11.94 0.00
CA GLY A 177 2.99 10.47 -0.09
C GLY A 177 2.89 9.77 1.25
N LYS A 178 2.70 10.51 2.35
CA LYS A 178 2.40 9.94 3.67
C LYS A 178 0.95 10.16 4.01
N CYS A 179 0.35 9.21 4.71
CA CYS A 179 -0.93 9.45 5.33
C CYS A 179 -0.73 10.22 6.64
N THR A 180 -1.44 11.33 6.80
CA THR A 180 -1.42 12.15 8.02
C THR A 180 -2.62 11.87 8.92
N ALA A 181 -3.68 11.27 8.39
CA ALA A 181 -4.85 10.82 9.14
C ALA A 181 -5.33 9.46 8.61
N TYR A 182 -5.15 8.41 9.40
CA TYR A 182 -5.61 7.06 9.08
C TYR A 182 -6.99 6.78 9.68
N GLY A 183 -7.91 6.30 8.85
CA GLY A 183 -9.27 5.91 9.22
C GLY A 183 -9.43 4.39 9.40
N GLU A 184 -10.56 3.86 8.95
CA GLU A 184 -10.91 2.43 9.08
C GLU A 184 -9.92 1.50 8.35
N LEU A 185 -9.94 0.22 8.73
CA LEU A 185 -9.17 -0.81 8.02
C LEU A 185 -9.70 -0.97 6.59
N CYS A 186 -8.76 -1.08 5.65
CA CYS A 186 -9.16 -1.41 4.28
C CYS A 186 -9.72 -2.83 4.21
N GLY A 187 -10.72 -3.01 3.33
CA GLY A 187 -11.35 -4.30 3.01
C GLY A 187 -10.35 -5.30 2.41
N PRO A 188 -10.81 -6.50 1.99
CA PRO A 188 -9.88 -7.57 1.60
C PRO A 188 -8.87 -7.06 0.56
N LEU A 189 -7.61 -7.15 0.96
CA LEU A 189 -6.43 -6.74 0.23
C LEU A 189 -5.88 -7.83 -0.66
#